data_AF-A0A5E4KD71-F1
#
_entry.id   AF-A0A5E4KD71-F1
#
_cell.length_a   1.000
_cell.length_b   1.000
_cell.length_c   1.000
_cell.angle_alpha   90.00
_cell.angle_beta   90.00
_cell.angle_gamma   90.00
#
_symmetry.space_group_name_H-M   'P 1'
#
loop_
_entity.id
_entity.type
_entity.pdbx_description
1 polymer ?
#
loop_
_entity_poly.entity_id
_entity_poly.type
_entity_poly.pdbx_seq_one_letter_code
_entity_poly.pdbx_strand_id
1 'polypeptide(L)'
;MFRLWLVIGMIEQDYREIFIQIENTLRKESNLSKELFDSRFGDFKTISYKKMSDDEIFWNMICVVFHSGMNASTVEQKLPAIKKYLYDFRKVKEYSQKEIDQILNDPNTIHNKPKIEACIENAKEFYNILNKYGSFAKYLEAFGEHSDVKVIYRIKIDLRKRFRYISKITVYHFLTELGFNVLKPDRVVCRIFSRLGLIDNKNETEQAIDVGRNFALITSNPIRYIDIIFVLYGQMGKKEYFGLEDGICLEENPKCKKCGVINFCKFYHMFSQNLL
;
A
#
# COMPACT_ATOMS: atom_id res chain seq x y z
N MET A 1 -24.92 -12.82 -26.33
CA MET A 1 -24.30 -11.47 -26.28
C MET A 1 -24.99 -10.57 -25.26
N PHE A 2 -26.32 -10.40 -25.28
CA PHE A 2 -27.07 -9.55 -24.33
C PHE A 2 -26.95 -9.94 -22.84
N ARG A 3 -27.09 -11.23 -22.49
CA ARG A 3 -26.88 -11.72 -21.10
C ARG A 3 -25.47 -11.47 -20.58
N LEU A 4 -24.45 -11.58 -21.44
CA LEU A 4 -23.06 -11.33 -21.04
C LEU A 4 -22.83 -9.84 -20.76
N TRP A 5 -23.40 -8.96 -21.58
CA TRP A 5 -23.39 -7.52 -21.36
C TRP A 5 -24.12 -7.09 -20.08
N LEU A 6 -25.27 -7.70 -19.77
CA LEU A 6 -25.98 -7.46 -18.51
C LEU A 6 -25.15 -7.89 -17.30
N VAL A 7 -24.52 -9.08 -17.35
CA VAL A 7 -23.66 -9.56 -16.26
C VAL A 7 -22.43 -8.69 -16.08
N ILE A 8 -21.77 -8.27 -17.18
CA ILE A 8 -20.62 -7.35 -17.12
C ILE A 8 -21.06 -6.01 -16.52
N GLY A 9 -22.18 -5.43 -16.98
CA GLY A 9 -22.69 -4.18 -16.44
C GLY A 9 -23.08 -4.26 -14.96
N MET A 10 -23.64 -5.39 -14.51
CA MET A 10 -23.94 -5.63 -13.09
C MET A 10 -22.65 -5.72 -12.26
N ILE A 11 -21.63 -6.44 -12.73
CA ILE A 11 -20.33 -6.52 -12.05
C ILE A 11 -19.71 -5.12 -11.95
N GLU A 12 -19.71 -4.33 -13.03
CA GLU A 12 -19.20 -2.96 -13.00
C GLU A 12 -19.93 -2.07 -11.98
N GLN A 13 -21.25 -2.20 -11.91
CA GLN A 13 -22.06 -1.50 -10.92
C GLN A 13 -21.69 -1.90 -9.48
N ASP A 14 -21.48 -3.19 -9.22
CA ASP A 14 -21.10 -3.70 -7.90
C ASP A 14 -19.75 -3.13 -7.45
N TYR A 15 -18.72 -3.13 -8.30
CA TYR A 15 -17.42 -2.55 -7.95
C TYR A 15 -17.51 -1.06 -7.61
N ARG A 16 -18.28 -0.29 -8.39
CA ARG A 16 -18.48 1.13 -8.11
C ARG A 16 -19.20 1.34 -6.78
N GLU A 17 -20.29 0.61 -6.55
CA GLU A 17 -21.11 0.74 -5.35
C GLU A 17 -20.33 0.30 -4.10
N ILE A 18 -19.64 -0.84 -4.15
CA ILE A 18 -18.79 -1.33 -3.06
C ILE A 18 -17.79 -0.25 -2.64
N PHE A 19 -17.07 0.34 -3.60
CA PHE A 19 -16.05 1.32 -3.29
C PHE A 19 -16.65 2.60 -2.67
N ILE A 20 -17.72 3.14 -3.26
CA ILE A 20 -18.39 4.34 -2.76
C ILE A 20 -18.92 4.11 -1.34
N GLN A 21 -19.52 2.95 -1.06
CA GLN A 21 -20.05 2.64 0.27
C GLN A 21 -18.95 2.47 1.32
N ILE A 22 -17.80 1.91 0.95
CA ILE A 22 -16.63 1.84 1.82
C ILE A 22 -16.11 3.25 2.13
N GLU A 23 -15.93 4.09 1.12
CA GLU A 23 -15.46 5.47 1.30
C GLU A 23 -16.43 6.28 2.17
N ASN A 24 -17.74 6.17 1.91
CA ASN A 24 -18.79 6.82 2.70
C ASN A 24 -18.81 6.34 4.15
N THR A 25 -18.56 5.05 4.39
CA THR A 25 -18.44 4.51 5.74
C THR A 25 -17.26 5.16 6.46
N LEU A 26 -16.07 5.21 5.84
CA LEU A 26 -14.91 5.86 6.43
C LEU A 26 -15.16 7.34 6.74
N ARG A 27 -15.80 8.05 5.81
CA ARG A 27 -16.17 9.46 5.98
C ARG A 27 -17.11 9.67 7.16
N LYS A 28 -18.10 8.80 7.35
CA LYS A 28 -19.06 8.85 8.45
C LYS A 28 -18.42 8.54 9.81
N GLU A 29 -17.45 7.64 9.84
CA GLU A 29 -16.77 7.19 11.06
C GLU A 29 -15.57 8.06 11.44
N SER A 30 -15.15 8.96 10.55
CA SER A 30 -14.10 9.95 10.80
C SER A 30 -14.61 11.10 11.67
N ASN A 31 -13.80 11.54 12.63
CA ASN A 31 -14.05 12.73 13.43
C ASN A 31 -13.61 14.06 12.77
N LEU A 32 -13.03 14.00 11.56
CA LEU A 32 -12.64 15.18 10.78
C LEU A 32 -13.86 15.83 10.11
N SER A 33 -13.74 17.11 9.75
CA SER A 33 -14.69 17.73 8.82
C SER A 33 -14.61 17.05 7.44
N LYS A 34 -15.68 17.18 6.66
CA LYS A 34 -15.74 16.60 5.30
C LYS A 34 -14.61 17.11 4.42
N GLU A 35 -14.34 18.41 4.47
CA GLU A 35 -13.31 19.07 3.67
C GLU A 35 -11.91 18.57 4.03
N LEU A 36 -11.63 18.41 5.33
CA LEU A 36 -10.33 17.92 5.79
C LEU A 36 -10.14 16.43 5.48
N PHE A 37 -11.20 15.61 5.61
CA PHE A 37 -11.19 14.23 5.15
C PHE A 37 -10.86 14.17 3.65
N ASP A 38 -11.61 14.90 2.82
CA ASP A 38 -11.40 14.92 1.37
C ASP A 38 -10.00 15.38 0.97
N SER A 39 -9.45 16.40 1.64
CA SER A 39 -8.10 16.87 1.39
C SER A 39 -7.05 15.79 1.71
N ARG A 40 -7.09 15.18 2.89
CA ARG A 40 -6.09 14.17 3.31
C ARG A 40 -6.11 12.91 2.46
N PHE A 41 -7.30 12.52 2.00
CA PHE A 41 -7.50 11.40 1.08
C PHE A 41 -7.18 11.77 -0.38
N GLY A 42 -7.35 13.04 -0.75
CA GLY A 42 -7.04 13.59 -2.07
C GLY A 42 -5.55 13.51 -2.43
N ASP A 43 -4.66 13.60 -1.45
CA ASP A 43 -3.20 13.47 -1.66
C ASP A 43 -2.86 12.16 -2.38
N PHE A 44 -3.52 11.06 -2.00
CA PHE A 44 -3.34 9.73 -2.60
C PHE A 44 -3.82 9.61 -4.05
N LYS A 45 -4.61 10.59 -4.54
CA LYS A 45 -5.06 10.65 -5.95
C LYS A 45 -4.01 11.27 -6.87
N THR A 46 -2.95 11.86 -6.33
CA THR A 46 -1.97 12.62 -7.12
C THR A 46 -0.57 12.01 -7.15
N ILE A 47 -0.37 10.92 -6.39
CA ILE A 47 0.90 10.22 -6.26
C ILE A 47 1.41 9.77 -7.63
N SER A 48 2.63 10.19 -7.95
CA SER A 48 3.35 9.78 -9.15
C SER A 48 4.85 9.95 -8.94
N TYR A 49 5.62 8.91 -9.19
CA TYR A 49 7.09 8.96 -9.12
C TYR A 49 7.70 10.07 -9.99
N LYS A 50 7.02 10.50 -11.07
CA LYS A 50 7.46 11.58 -11.95
C LYS A 50 7.47 12.96 -11.27
N LYS A 51 6.72 13.10 -10.17
CA LYS A 51 6.64 14.33 -9.37
C LYS A 51 7.46 14.26 -8.09
N MET A 52 8.16 13.15 -7.85
CA MET A 52 8.97 12.93 -6.66
C MET A 52 10.44 13.22 -6.94
N SER A 53 11.12 13.77 -5.94
CA SER A 53 12.57 13.81 -5.89
C SER A 53 13.15 12.42 -5.63
N ASP A 54 14.43 12.22 -5.99
CA ASP A 54 15.13 10.97 -5.69
C ASP A 54 15.20 10.67 -4.19
N ASP A 55 15.27 11.70 -3.33
CA ASP A 55 15.24 11.55 -1.87
C ASP A 55 13.89 11.02 -1.38
N GLU A 56 12.78 11.49 -1.94
CA GLU A 56 11.43 11.00 -1.60
C GLU A 56 11.23 9.54 -2.07
N ILE A 57 11.70 9.21 -3.27
CA ILE A 57 11.66 7.83 -3.77
C ILE A 57 12.48 6.90 -2.88
N PHE A 58 13.70 7.31 -2.51
CA PHE A 58 14.54 6.53 -1.60
C PHE A 58 13.87 6.38 -0.22
N TRP A 59 13.31 7.46 0.32
CA TRP A 59 12.58 7.42 1.59
C TRP A 59 11.39 6.45 1.55
N ASN A 60 10.62 6.43 0.46
CA ASN A 60 9.55 5.45 0.26
C ASN A 60 10.10 4.01 0.26
N MET A 61 11.27 3.77 -0.33
CA MET A 61 11.94 2.47 -0.26
C MET A 61 12.29 2.08 1.18
N ILE A 62 12.87 3.00 1.96
CA ILE A 62 13.21 2.76 3.36
C ILE A 62 11.96 2.45 4.18
N CYS A 63 10.89 3.22 4.00
CA CYS A 63 9.61 2.95 4.64
C CYS A 63 9.14 1.51 4.39
N VAL A 64 9.12 1.03 3.14
CA VAL A 64 8.63 -0.33 2.85
C VAL A 64 9.54 -1.43 3.41
N VAL A 65 10.85 -1.20 3.51
CA VAL A 65 11.79 -2.12 4.18
C VAL A 65 11.43 -2.30 5.65
N PHE A 66 11.12 -1.21 6.36
CA PHE A 66 10.67 -1.32 7.75
C PHE A 66 9.28 -1.97 7.84
N HIS A 67 8.32 -1.62 6.99
CA HIS A 67 7.00 -2.28 7.02
C HIS A 67 7.03 -3.80 6.74
N SER A 68 8.06 -4.30 6.04
CA SER A 68 8.19 -5.74 5.76
C SER A 68 8.32 -6.58 7.04
N GLY A 69 7.26 -7.29 7.42
CA GLY A 69 7.27 -8.20 8.58
C GLY A 69 7.18 -7.49 9.95
N MET A 70 6.70 -6.24 9.99
CA MET A 70 6.48 -5.52 11.25
C MET A 70 5.06 -4.97 11.32
N ASN A 71 4.58 -4.68 12.53
CA ASN A 71 3.31 -4.01 12.71
C ASN A 71 3.41 -2.57 12.17
N ALA A 72 2.52 -2.22 11.23
CA ALA A 72 2.51 -0.91 10.61
C ALA A 72 2.37 0.24 11.62
N SER A 73 1.55 0.13 12.67
CA SER A 73 1.41 1.21 13.66
C SER A 73 2.71 1.43 14.45
N THR A 74 3.43 0.36 14.77
CA THR A 74 4.76 0.45 15.39
C THR A 74 5.75 1.12 14.46
N VAL A 75 5.72 0.82 13.16
CA VAL A 75 6.61 1.44 12.18
C VAL A 75 6.29 2.92 12.02
N GLU A 76 5.02 3.26 11.78
CA GLU A 76 4.52 4.64 11.61
C GLU A 76 4.98 5.56 12.75
N GLN A 77 4.89 5.11 14.01
CA GLN A 77 5.33 5.86 15.19
C GLN A 77 6.84 6.13 15.23
N LYS A 78 7.65 5.25 14.64
CA LYS A 78 9.11 5.30 14.66
C LYS A 78 9.70 5.96 13.41
N LEU A 79 8.90 6.15 12.35
CA LEU A 79 9.34 6.77 11.09
C LEU A 79 10.01 8.14 11.27
N PRO A 80 9.54 9.07 12.13
CA PRO A 80 10.22 10.35 12.31
C PRO A 80 11.67 10.21 12.78
N ALA A 81 11.92 9.32 13.73
CA ALA A 81 13.27 9.03 14.22
C ALA A 81 14.11 8.32 13.16
N ILE A 82 13.54 7.34 12.44
CA ILE A 82 14.21 6.65 11.33
C ILE A 82 14.60 7.65 10.23
N LYS A 83 13.72 8.59 9.88
CA LYS A 83 13.94 9.59 8.83
C LYS A 83 15.15 10.48 9.13
N LYS A 84 15.36 10.84 10.40
CA LYS A 84 16.53 11.61 10.84
C LYS A 84 17.85 10.96 10.40
N TYR A 85 17.93 9.63 10.42
CA TYR A 85 19.15 8.89 10.07
C TYR A 85 19.16 8.44 8.60
N LEU A 86 18.03 7.97 8.07
CA LEU A 86 18.00 7.19 6.83
C LEU A 86 17.37 7.90 5.62
N TYR A 87 17.14 9.22 5.69
CA TYR A 87 16.54 9.97 4.57
C TYR A 87 17.51 10.25 3.42
N ASP A 88 18.76 10.63 3.70
CA ASP A 88 19.72 11.06 2.69
C ASP A 88 20.63 9.89 2.26
N PHE A 89 20.29 9.23 1.15
CA PHE A 89 21.05 8.08 0.63
C PHE A 89 22.53 8.40 0.37
N ARG A 90 22.87 9.66 0.11
CA ARG A 90 24.27 10.09 -0.13
C ARG A 90 25.11 9.99 1.13
N LYS A 91 24.50 10.21 2.31
CA LYS A 91 25.12 9.99 3.62
C LYS A 91 25.05 8.52 4.01
N VAL A 92 23.86 7.92 3.88
CA VAL A 92 23.60 6.55 4.34
C VAL A 92 24.50 5.52 3.66
N LYS A 93 24.86 5.72 2.38
CA LYS A 93 25.77 4.80 1.66
C LYS A 93 27.18 4.72 2.28
N GLU A 94 27.60 5.75 3.02
CA GLU A 94 28.90 5.86 3.69
C GLU A 94 28.86 5.42 5.16
N TYR A 95 27.70 4.98 5.67
CA TYR A 95 27.55 4.59 7.07
C TYR A 95 28.42 3.38 7.42
N SER A 96 29.04 3.47 8.59
CA SER A 96 29.89 2.46 9.19
C SER A 96 29.21 1.81 10.41
N GLN A 97 29.93 0.93 11.11
CA GLN A 97 29.44 0.35 12.38
C GLN A 97 29.09 1.44 13.40
N LYS A 98 29.78 2.59 13.38
CA LYS A 98 29.50 3.71 14.28
C LYS A 98 28.08 4.25 14.10
N GLU A 99 27.64 4.53 12.86
CA GLU A 99 26.30 5.03 12.59
C GLU A 99 25.24 3.96 12.87
N ILE A 100 25.54 2.68 12.59
CA ILE A 100 24.66 1.56 12.95
C ILE A 100 24.43 1.53 14.46
N ASP A 101 25.50 1.60 15.27
CA ASP A 101 25.41 1.59 16.73
C ASP A 101 24.66 2.82 17.25
N GLN A 102 24.85 3.99 16.63
CA GLN A 102 24.07 5.19 16.97
C GLN A 102 22.58 5.00 16.74
N ILE A 103 22.17 4.41 15.61
CA ILE A 103 20.76 4.15 15.31
C ILE A 103 20.19 3.12 16.29
N LEU A 104 20.94 2.04 16.57
CA LEU A 104 20.52 0.99 17.51
C LEU A 104 20.40 1.47 18.96
N ASN A 105 21.14 2.51 19.35
CA ASN A 105 21.07 3.09 20.69
C ASN A 105 19.97 4.17 20.84
N ASP A 106 19.34 4.63 19.75
CA ASP A 106 18.22 5.57 19.84
C ASP A 106 16.93 4.81 20.22
N PRO A 107 16.33 5.05 21.41
CA PRO A 107 15.10 4.36 21.82
C PRO A 107 13.89 4.69 20.94
N ASN A 108 13.97 5.75 20.13
CA ASN A 108 12.91 6.18 19.23
C ASN A 108 13.00 5.54 17.84
N THR A 109 14.04 4.75 17.54
CA THR A 109 14.16 4.01 16.28
C THR A 109 13.67 2.57 16.44
N ILE A 110 13.79 1.79 15.36
CA ILE A 110 13.56 0.35 15.39
C ILE A 110 14.92 -0.35 15.45
N HIS A 111 15.15 -1.11 16.51
CA HIS A 111 16.41 -1.82 16.78
C HIS A 111 16.56 -3.10 15.94
N ASN A 112 16.48 -2.96 14.62
CA ASN A 112 16.62 -4.06 13.67
C ASN A 112 17.89 -3.85 12.84
N LYS A 113 19.02 -4.37 13.36
CA LYS A 113 20.34 -4.27 12.70
C LYS A 113 20.32 -4.76 11.24
N PRO A 114 19.76 -5.94 10.91
CA PRO A 114 19.70 -6.40 9.52
C PRO A 114 18.97 -5.44 8.56
N LYS A 115 17.92 -4.75 9.03
CA LYS A 115 17.21 -3.76 8.20
C LYS A 115 18.01 -2.47 8.04
N ILE A 116 18.71 -2.02 9.08
CA ILE A 116 19.58 -0.84 8.99
C ILE A 116 20.72 -1.11 8.00
N GLU A 117 21.39 -2.26 8.09
CA GLU A 117 22.41 -2.70 7.14
C GLU A 117 21.86 -2.79 5.71
N ALA A 118 20.66 -3.33 5.54
CA ALA A 118 19.98 -3.34 4.25
C ALA A 118 19.70 -1.94 3.69
N CYS A 119 19.38 -0.95 4.55
CA CYS A 119 19.20 0.44 4.10
C CYS A 119 20.51 1.04 3.57
N ILE A 120 21.66 0.67 4.17
CA ILE A 120 22.99 1.08 3.72
C ILE A 120 23.34 0.45 2.36
N GLU A 121 23.11 -0.85 2.21
CA GLU A 121 23.29 -1.56 0.92
C GLU A 121 22.36 -0.98 -0.17
N ASN A 122 21.11 -0.71 0.17
CA ASN A 122 20.14 -0.11 -0.74
C ASN A 122 20.55 1.32 -1.13
N ALA A 123 21.10 2.12 -0.21
CA ALA A 123 21.61 3.46 -0.52
C ALA A 123 22.76 3.44 -1.53
N LYS A 124 23.68 2.46 -1.40
CA LYS A 124 24.77 2.25 -2.35
C LYS A 124 24.23 1.92 -3.75
N GLU A 125 23.30 0.97 -3.83
CA GLU A 125 22.71 0.56 -5.11
C GLU A 125 21.86 1.68 -5.74
N PHE A 126 21.11 2.42 -4.91
CA PHE A 126 20.33 3.59 -5.36
C PHE A 126 21.25 4.67 -5.94
N TYR A 127 22.37 4.97 -5.28
CA TYR A 127 23.38 5.90 -5.77
C TYR A 127 23.98 5.44 -7.12
N ASN A 128 24.25 4.14 -7.28
CA ASN A 128 24.76 3.58 -8.54
C ASN A 128 23.74 3.72 -9.68
N ILE A 129 22.45 3.52 -9.41
CA ILE A 129 21.38 3.76 -10.39
C ILE A 129 21.39 5.22 -10.84
N LEU A 130 21.46 6.16 -9.90
CA LEU A 130 21.52 7.59 -10.22
C LEU A 130 22.73 7.94 -11.07
N ASN A 131 23.91 7.38 -10.78
CA ASN A 131 25.11 7.61 -11.62
C ASN A 131 24.93 7.08 -13.05
N LYS A 132 24.19 5.99 -13.23
CA LYS A 132 23.98 5.37 -14.55
C LYS A 132 22.86 6.02 -15.37
N TYR A 133 21.75 6.38 -14.72
CA TYR A 133 20.53 6.83 -15.40
C TYR A 133 20.24 8.33 -15.19
N GLY A 134 20.95 8.99 -14.28
CA GLY A 134 20.77 10.40 -13.91
C GLY A 134 19.70 10.65 -12.85
N SER A 135 18.69 9.78 -12.72
CA SER A 135 17.71 9.78 -11.63
C SER A 135 17.02 8.42 -11.50
N PHE A 136 16.34 8.17 -10.39
CA PHE A 136 15.57 6.93 -10.22
C PHE A 136 14.34 6.90 -11.14
N ALA A 137 13.71 8.06 -11.37
CA ALA A 137 12.62 8.19 -12.32
C ALA A 137 13.04 7.78 -13.75
N LYS A 138 14.20 8.27 -14.22
CA LYS A 138 14.77 7.88 -15.52
C LYS A 138 15.11 6.39 -15.58
N TYR A 139 15.58 5.82 -14.48
CA TYR A 139 15.80 4.37 -14.37
C TYR A 139 14.50 3.58 -14.56
N LEU A 140 13.39 3.99 -13.93
CA LEU A 140 12.09 3.34 -14.13
C LEU A 140 11.57 3.51 -15.56
N GLU A 141 11.75 4.70 -16.16
CA GLU A 141 11.34 5.00 -17.53
C GLU A 141 12.13 4.20 -18.58
N ALA A 142 13.38 3.86 -18.31
CA ALA A 142 14.21 3.04 -19.20
C ALA A 142 13.64 1.63 -19.45
N PHE A 143 12.65 1.18 -18.66
CA PHE A 143 11.98 -0.08 -18.90
C PHE A 143 10.90 -0.02 -19.99
N GLY A 144 10.42 1.17 -20.37
CA GLY A 144 9.37 1.39 -21.37
C GLY A 144 8.02 1.84 -20.77
N GLU A 145 6.94 1.66 -21.54
CA GLU A 145 5.58 2.06 -21.19
C GLU A 145 5.03 1.28 -19.97
N HIS A 146 4.74 1.98 -18.88
CA HIS A 146 4.30 1.35 -17.62
C HIS A 146 2.83 0.88 -17.64
N SER A 147 2.08 1.18 -18.71
CA SER A 147 0.77 0.59 -18.98
C SER A 147 0.87 -0.89 -19.38
N ASP A 148 2.04 -1.35 -19.86
CA ASP A 148 2.28 -2.75 -20.17
C ASP A 148 2.64 -3.55 -18.90
N VAL A 149 1.82 -4.55 -18.59
CA VAL A 149 2.03 -5.46 -17.45
C VAL A 149 3.39 -6.17 -17.53
N LYS A 150 3.92 -6.44 -18.73
CA LYS A 150 5.25 -7.05 -18.91
C LYS A 150 6.37 -6.11 -18.48
N VAL A 151 6.21 -4.80 -18.71
CA VAL A 151 7.16 -3.77 -18.25
C VAL A 151 7.17 -3.71 -16.72
N ILE A 152 5.99 -3.69 -16.11
CA ILE A 152 5.85 -3.77 -14.64
C ILE A 152 6.49 -5.04 -14.08
N TYR A 153 6.29 -6.18 -14.72
CA TYR A 153 6.91 -7.44 -14.31
C TYR A 153 8.45 -7.39 -14.36
N ARG A 154 9.03 -6.81 -15.40
CA ARG A 154 10.48 -6.60 -15.52
C ARG A 154 11.02 -5.67 -14.44
N ILE A 155 10.35 -4.54 -14.18
CA ILE A 155 10.70 -3.61 -13.10
C ILE A 155 10.72 -4.35 -11.76
N LYS A 156 9.68 -5.14 -11.47
CA LYS A 156 9.62 -5.94 -10.22
C LYS A 156 10.80 -6.90 -10.08
N ILE A 157 11.16 -7.61 -11.15
CA ILE A 157 12.30 -8.54 -11.12
C ILE A 157 13.60 -7.78 -10.84
N ASP A 158 13.81 -6.66 -11.54
CA ASP A 158 15.05 -5.89 -11.42
C ASP A 158 15.18 -5.28 -10.02
N LEU A 159 14.13 -4.65 -9.50
CA LEU A 159 14.08 -4.12 -8.13
C LEU A 159 14.36 -5.21 -7.07
N ARG A 160 13.77 -6.40 -7.21
CA ARG A 160 14.00 -7.52 -6.28
C ARG A 160 15.42 -8.09 -6.34
N LYS A 161 16.09 -7.99 -7.49
CA LYS A 161 17.48 -8.43 -7.66
C LYS A 161 18.46 -7.43 -7.05
N ARG A 162 18.16 -6.13 -7.16
CA ARG A 162 19.03 -5.04 -6.73
C ARG A 162 18.93 -4.75 -5.23
N PHE A 163 17.71 -4.67 -4.72
CA PHE A 163 17.45 -4.10 -3.40
C PHE A 163 17.12 -5.16 -2.35
N ARG A 164 17.74 -5.02 -1.19
CA ARG A 164 17.55 -5.84 0.00
C ARG A 164 16.20 -5.54 0.62
N TYR A 165 15.55 -6.58 1.16
CA TYR A 165 14.20 -6.54 1.73
C TYR A 165 13.07 -6.11 0.76
N ILE A 166 13.38 -5.89 -0.52
CA ILE A 166 12.38 -5.73 -1.58
C ILE A 166 12.03 -7.11 -2.13
N SER A 167 11.13 -7.81 -1.43
CA SER A 167 10.72 -9.19 -1.72
C SER A 167 9.45 -9.27 -2.59
N LYS A 168 8.79 -10.44 -2.63
CA LYS A 168 7.59 -10.70 -3.45
C LYS A 168 6.45 -9.71 -3.18
N ILE A 169 6.16 -9.40 -1.91
CA ILE A 169 5.08 -8.48 -1.53
C ILE A 169 5.60 -7.05 -1.40
N THR A 170 6.80 -6.87 -0.83
CA THR A 170 7.39 -5.54 -0.62
C THR A 170 7.63 -4.77 -1.92
N VAL A 171 7.92 -5.46 -3.03
CA VAL A 171 8.06 -4.80 -4.34
C VAL A 171 6.74 -4.19 -4.81
N TYR A 172 5.61 -4.85 -4.55
CA TYR A 172 4.31 -4.28 -4.85
C TYR A 172 4.03 -3.07 -3.98
N HIS A 173 4.34 -3.16 -2.68
CA HIS A 173 4.23 -2.01 -1.76
C HIS A 173 5.00 -0.79 -2.29
N PHE A 174 6.26 -0.98 -2.69
CA PHE A 174 7.07 0.10 -3.22
C PHE A 174 6.48 0.71 -4.49
N LEU A 175 6.06 -0.13 -5.45
CA LEU A 175 5.46 0.36 -6.69
C LEU A 175 4.13 1.10 -6.45
N THR A 176 3.32 0.63 -5.50
CA THR A 176 2.09 1.32 -5.09
C THR A 176 2.40 2.70 -4.52
N GLU A 177 3.41 2.84 -3.64
CA GLU A 177 3.85 4.15 -3.11
C GLU A 177 4.41 5.09 -4.19
N LEU A 178 4.88 4.55 -5.31
CA LEU A 178 5.36 5.31 -6.47
C LEU A 178 4.24 5.66 -7.48
N GLY A 179 2.99 5.25 -7.21
CA GLY A 179 1.84 5.55 -8.05
C GLY A 179 1.67 4.65 -9.27
N PHE A 180 2.34 3.49 -9.30
CA PHE A 180 2.12 2.51 -10.36
C PHE A 180 0.71 1.89 -10.24
N ASN A 181 0.15 1.48 -11.37
CA ASN A 181 -1.14 0.78 -11.44
C ASN A 181 -1.02 -0.70 -11.00
N VAL A 182 -0.54 -0.91 -9.77
CA VAL A 182 -0.42 -2.22 -9.12
C VAL A 182 -0.80 -2.11 -7.65
N LEU A 183 -1.71 -2.97 -7.21
CA LEU A 183 -2.14 -3.05 -5.83
C LEU A 183 -1.09 -3.79 -5.00
N LYS A 184 -0.88 -3.39 -3.75
CA LYS A 184 -0.16 -4.18 -2.77
C LYS A 184 -1.10 -5.24 -2.18
N PRO A 185 -0.92 -6.54 -2.44
CA PRO A 185 -1.82 -7.57 -1.95
C PRO A 185 -1.50 -7.92 -0.49
N ASP A 186 -1.80 -7.00 0.43
CA ASP A 186 -1.59 -7.24 1.86
C ASP A 186 -2.76 -8.00 2.51
N ARG A 187 -2.51 -8.49 3.73
CA ARG A 187 -3.47 -9.32 4.48
C ARG A 187 -4.81 -8.63 4.75
N VAL A 188 -4.84 -7.30 4.86
CA VAL A 188 -6.07 -6.53 5.10
C VAL A 188 -6.91 -6.51 3.85
N VAL A 189 -6.31 -6.12 2.72
CA VAL A 189 -7.01 -6.02 1.43
C VAL A 189 -7.47 -7.41 0.97
N CYS A 190 -6.60 -8.42 1.02
CA CYS A 190 -6.96 -9.78 0.64
C CYS A 190 -8.07 -10.36 1.54
N ARG A 191 -8.10 -10.04 2.84
CA ARG A 191 -9.19 -10.45 3.73
C ARG A 191 -10.52 -9.81 3.32
N ILE A 192 -10.53 -8.50 3.04
CA ILE A 192 -11.75 -7.79 2.63
C ILE A 192 -12.26 -8.36 1.31
N PHE A 193 -11.40 -8.51 0.30
CA PHE A 193 -11.78 -9.05 -1.00
C PHE A 193 -12.30 -10.48 -0.89
N SER A 194 -11.68 -11.33 -0.07
CA SER A 194 -12.16 -12.69 0.17
C SER A 194 -13.52 -12.70 0.87
N ARG A 195 -13.75 -11.83 1.86
CA ARG A 195 -15.05 -11.70 2.55
C ARG A 195 -16.18 -11.19 1.66
N LEU A 196 -15.86 -10.30 0.71
CA LEU A 196 -16.77 -9.85 -0.33
C LEU A 196 -16.94 -10.90 -1.45
N GLY A 197 -16.10 -11.95 -1.46
CA GLY A 197 -16.14 -12.99 -2.47
C GLY A 197 -15.64 -12.55 -3.84
N LEU A 198 -14.78 -11.53 -3.87
CA LEU A 198 -14.10 -11.00 -5.06
C LEU A 198 -12.84 -11.81 -5.40
N ILE A 199 -12.30 -12.55 -4.43
CA ILE A 199 -11.21 -13.52 -4.61
C ILE A 199 -11.56 -14.82 -3.88
N ASP A 200 -10.99 -15.95 -4.31
CA ASP A 200 -11.35 -17.26 -3.77
C ASP A 200 -11.04 -17.40 -2.28
N ASN A 201 -9.86 -16.93 -1.86
CA ASN A 201 -9.43 -16.93 -0.47
C ASN A 201 -8.38 -15.85 -0.21
N LYS A 202 -8.10 -15.57 1.07
CA LYS A 202 -7.18 -14.48 1.49
C LYS A 202 -5.72 -14.67 1.05
N ASN A 203 -5.33 -15.82 0.51
CA ASN A 203 -3.98 -16.08 0.00
C ASN A 203 -3.83 -15.84 -1.51
N GLU A 204 -4.92 -15.54 -2.24
CA GLU A 204 -4.91 -15.30 -3.68
C GLU A 204 -4.40 -13.90 -4.04
N THR A 205 -3.08 -13.69 -3.95
CA THR A 205 -2.47 -12.36 -4.14
C THR A 205 -2.59 -11.82 -5.56
N GLU A 206 -2.53 -12.68 -6.58
CA GLU A 206 -2.65 -12.23 -7.97
C GLU A 206 -4.09 -11.85 -8.31
N GLN A 207 -5.09 -12.62 -7.83
CA GLN A 207 -6.50 -12.21 -7.94
C GLN A 207 -6.75 -10.86 -7.25
N ALA A 208 -6.16 -10.65 -6.07
CA ALA A 208 -6.29 -9.38 -5.37
C ALA A 208 -5.73 -8.20 -6.20
N ILE A 209 -4.59 -8.39 -6.88
CA ILE A 209 -4.02 -7.38 -7.76
C ILE A 209 -4.98 -7.01 -8.90
N ASP A 210 -5.59 -8.01 -9.53
CA ASP A 210 -6.53 -7.80 -10.63
C ASP A 210 -7.83 -7.14 -10.15
N VAL A 211 -8.36 -7.55 -9.00
CA VAL A 211 -9.51 -6.89 -8.34
C VAL A 211 -9.20 -5.42 -8.05
N GLY A 212 -8.00 -5.11 -7.57
CA GLY A 212 -7.56 -3.72 -7.34
C GLY A 212 -7.53 -2.89 -8.63
N ARG A 213 -7.07 -3.47 -9.74
CA ARG A 213 -7.08 -2.82 -11.06
C ARG A 213 -8.51 -2.57 -11.57
N ASN A 214 -9.42 -3.51 -11.33
CA ASN A 214 -10.83 -3.34 -11.69
C ASN A 214 -11.47 -2.19 -10.91
N PHE A 215 -11.24 -2.10 -9.60
CA PHE A 215 -11.70 -0.94 -8.82
C PHE A 215 -11.15 0.38 -9.36
N ALA A 216 -9.85 0.44 -9.67
CA ALA A 216 -9.24 1.65 -10.21
C ALA A 216 -9.82 2.04 -11.58
N LEU A 217 -9.98 1.07 -12.48
CA LEU A 217 -10.57 1.28 -13.80
C LEU A 217 -12.01 1.80 -13.70
N ILE A 218 -12.86 1.07 -12.96
CA ILE A 218 -14.30 1.34 -12.86
C ILE A 218 -14.55 2.67 -12.14
N THR A 219 -13.86 2.91 -11.02
CA THR A 219 -14.06 4.16 -10.26
C THR A 219 -13.30 5.35 -10.83
N SER A 220 -12.42 5.12 -11.81
CA SER A 220 -11.51 6.12 -12.36
C SER A 220 -10.61 6.78 -11.31
N ASN A 221 -10.33 6.07 -10.21
CA ASN A 221 -9.38 6.51 -9.19
C ASN A 221 -8.03 5.79 -9.35
N PRO A 222 -6.91 6.42 -8.98
CA PRO A 222 -5.61 5.76 -8.96
C PRO A 222 -5.60 4.57 -7.99
N ILE A 223 -4.87 3.51 -8.36
CA ILE A 223 -4.78 2.29 -7.53
C ILE A 223 -4.28 2.58 -6.10
N ARG A 224 -3.43 3.59 -5.92
CA ARG A 224 -2.92 3.97 -4.59
C ARG A 224 -4.04 4.52 -3.67
N TYR A 225 -5.02 5.21 -4.26
CA TYR A 225 -6.21 5.66 -3.57
C TYR A 225 -7.15 4.50 -3.24
N ILE A 226 -7.32 3.55 -4.17
CA ILE A 226 -8.05 2.31 -3.92
C ILE A 226 -7.42 1.56 -2.73
N ASP A 227 -6.10 1.36 -2.77
CA ASP A 227 -5.31 0.67 -1.75
C ASP A 227 -5.53 1.28 -0.36
N ILE A 228 -5.31 2.60 -0.19
CA ILE A 228 -5.40 3.23 1.14
C ILE A 228 -6.82 3.13 1.71
N ILE A 229 -7.86 3.25 0.88
CA ILE A 229 -9.25 3.15 1.31
C ILE A 229 -9.53 1.75 1.87
N PHE A 230 -9.14 0.69 1.15
CA PHE A 230 -9.32 -0.68 1.65
C PHE A 230 -8.46 -1.00 2.87
N VAL A 231 -7.21 -0.53 2.90
CA VAL A 231 -6.32 -0.69 4.05
C VAL A 231 -6.95 -0.06 5.30
N LEU A 232 -7.35 1.21 5.25
CA LEU A 232 -7.96 1.89 6.40
C LEU A 232 -9.30 1.28 6.79
N TYR A 233 -10.04 0.72 5.83
CA TYR A 233 -11.30 0.05 6.13
C TYR A 233 -11.15 -1.20 7.00
N GLY A 234 -10.02 -1.90 6.95
CA GLY A 234 -9.83 -3.16 7.68
C GLY A 234 -8.62 -3.19 8.61
N GLN A 235 -7.78 -2.18 8.63
CA GLN A 235 -6.60 -2.14 9.50
C GLN A 235 -7.01 -1.83 10.93
N MET A 236 -6.46 -2.59 11.87
CA MET A 236 -6.68 -2.37 13.29
C MET A 236 -5.86 -1.17 13.79
N GLY A 237 -6.45 -0.45 14.74
CA GLY A 237 -5.81 0.63 15.48
C GLY A 237 -6.18 2.02 14.98
N LYS A 238 -5.99 3.00 15.86
CA LYS A 238 -6.30 4.41 15.62
C LYS A 238 -5.46 4.99 14.48
N LYS A 239 -6.11 5.75 13.60
CA LYS A 239 -5.49 6.46 12.48
C LYS A 239 -5.79 7.94 12.64
N GLU A 240 -4.99 8.59 13.48
CA GLU A 240 -5.18 10.01 13.85
C GLU A 240 -5.13 10.94 12.63
N TYR A 241 -4.26 10.64 11.68
CA TYR A 241 -4.19 11.38 10.42
C TYR A 241 -5.48 11.24 9.58
N PHE A 242 -6.33 10.24 9.81
CA PHE A 242 -7.61 10.11 9.10
C PHE A 242 -8.82 10.34 10.01
N GLY A 243 -8.60 10.68 11.28
CA GLY A 243 -9.66 10.84 12.28
C GLY A 243 -10.45 9.57 12.56
N LEU A 244 -9.86 8.40 12.30
CA LEU A 244 -10.51 7.10 12.48
C LEU A 244 -10.03 6.47 13.79
N GLU A 245 -10.97 6.07 14.65
CA GLU A 245 -10.62 5.41 15.91
C GLU A 245 -10.10 3.99 15.73
N ASP A 246 -10.60 3.26 14.71
CA ASP A 246 -10.18 1.89 14.38
C ASP A 246 -10.87 1.44 13.07
N GLY A 247 -10.44 0.33 12.47
CA GLY A 247 -11.01 -0.22 11.23
C GLY A 247 -12.42 -0.81 11.40
N ILE A 248 -13.08 -1.09 10.28
CA ILE A 248 -14.44 -1.67 10.20
C ILE A 248 -14.38 -3.18 9.96
N CYS A 249 -13.73 -3.61 8.88
CA CYS A 249 -13.63 -5.02 8.48
C CYS A 249 -12.41 -5.71 9.13
N LEU A 250 -12.36 -5.69 10.47
CA LEU A 250 -11.28 -6.24 11.29
C LEU A 250 -11.13 -7.76 11.13
N GLU A 251 -9.93 -8.29 11.38
CA GLU A 251 -9.68 -9.73 11.32
C GLU A 251 -10.55 -10.48 12.34
N GLU A 252 -10.52 -10.01 13.59
CA GLU A 252 -11.37 -10.45 14.68
C GLU A 252 -12.43 -9.38 14.99
N ASN A 253 -13.63 -9.80 15.37
CA ASN A 253 -14.73 -8.91 15.77
C ASN A 253 -15.02 -7.76 14.76
N PRO A 254 -15.27 -8.06 13.47
CA PRO A 254 -15.58 -7.01 12.49
C PRO A 254 -16.83 -6.23 12.88
N LYS A 255 -16.82 -4.91 12.65
CA LYS A 255 -17.91 -3.99 13.00
C LYS A 255 -19.02 -4.03 11.95
N CYS A 256 -19.60 -5.20 11.70
CA CYS A 256 -20.58 -5.42 10.62
C CYS A 256 -21.77 -4.44 10.67
N LYS A 257 -22.23 -4.04 11.87
CA LYS A 257 -23.31 -3.04 12.04
C LYS A 257 -22.97 -1.65 11.46
N LYS A 258 -21.69 -1.33 11.30
CA LYS A 258 -21.20 -0.08 10.69
C LYS A 258 -20.76 -0.27 9.23
N CYS A 259 -20.78 -1.50 8.71
CA CYS A 259 -20.24 -1.83 7.39
C CYS A 259 -21.22 -1.42 6.28
N GLY A 260 -20.88 -0.38 5.51
CA GLY A 260 -21.70 0.07 4.37
C GLY A 260 -21.83 -0.93 3.21
N VAL A 261 -21.00 -1.98 3.18
CA VAL A 261 -21.02 -3.02 2.13
C VAL A 261 -21.49 -4.37 2.66
N ILE A 262 -22.22 -4.40 3.77
CA ILE A 262 -22.72 -5.63 4.38
C ILE A 262 -23.57 -6.48 3.41
N ASN A 263 -24.33 -5.84 2.53
CA ASN A 263 -25.18 -6.52 1.54
C ASN A 263 -24.37 -7.30 0.50
N PHE A 264 -23.14 -6.87 0.20
CA PHE A 264 -22.21 -7.54 -0.72
C PHE A 264 -21.35 -8.62 -0.03
N CYS A 265 -21.41 -8.73 1.30
CA CYS A 265 -20.46 -9.52 2.07
C CYS A 265 -20.87 -11.00 2.18
N LYS A 266 -20.25 -11.87 1.37
CA LYS A 266 -20.44 -13.33 1.46
C LYS A 266 -20.14 -13.87 2.85
N PHE A 267 -19.09 -13.38 3.51
CA PHE A 267 -18.75 -13.77 4.89
C PHE A 267 -19.91 -13.47 5.85
N TYR A 268 -20.48 -12.27 5.84
CA TYR A 268 -21.55 -11.92 6.76
C TYR A 268 -22.78 -12.82 6.58
N HIS A 269 -23.19 -13.04 5.32
CA HIS A 269 -24.36 -13.86 4.99
C HIS A 269 -24.19 -15.33 5.32
N MET A 270 -22.98 -15.89 5.18
CA MET A 270 -22.70 -17.27 5.60
C MET A 270 -22.77 -17.43 7.13
N PHE A 271 -22.23 -16.46 7.88
CA PHE A 271 -22.23 -16.54 9.35
C PHE A 271 -23.61 -16.24 9.96
N SER A 272 -24.41 -15.35 9.36
CA SER A 272 -25.77 -15.07 9.84
C SER A 272 -26.75 -16.21 9.58
N GLN A 273 -26.56 -16.98 8.49
CA GLN A 273 -27.38 -18.16 8.19
C GLN A 273 -27.07 -19.36 9.10
N ASN A 274 -25.85 -19.47 9.62
CA ASN A 274 -25.44 -20.55 10.55
C ASN A 274 -25.80 -20.27 12.02
N LEU A 275 -26.44 -19.13 12.32
CA LEU A 275 -26.93 -18.75 13.65
C LEU A 275 -28.46 -18.89 13.78
N LEU A 276 -29.13 -19.41 12.75
CA LEU A 276 -30.53 -19.81 12.69
C LEU A 276 -30.63 -21.33 12.57
#